data_AF-A0AAJ0M8U7-F1
#
_entry.id   AF-A0AAJ0M8U7-F1
#
_cell.length_a   1.000
_cell.length_b   1.000
_cell.length_c   1.000
_cell.angle_alpha   90.00
_cell.angle_beta   90.00
_cell.angle_gamma   90.00
#
_symmetry.space_group_name_H-M   'P 1'
#
loop_
_entity.id
_entity.type
_entity.pdbx_description
1 polymer ?
#
loop_
_entity_poly.entity_id
_entity_poly.type
_entity_poly.pdbx_seq_one_letter_code
_entity_poly.pdbx_strand_id
1 'polypeptide(L)'
;MSLTPPTAAKACAILASRAYSAAATITALPAPSPALAFVATRLQQFGQHAEQLGDCLLNNAAAVSPALLAAVEQALPECDSAVGAISVRAVDGTGDVSAFSDVLAACSRMMIFAAQISTVGLGEEQETWLQHEEGRQLFSTVEGVSKQLLSPSGVSVPN
;
A
#
# COMPACT_ATOMS: atom_id res chain seq x y z
N MET A 1 -2.81 -20.26 1.23
CA MET A 1 -2.68 -20.30 2.70
C MET A 1 -3.29 -19.00 3.18
N SER A 2 -4.40 -19.04 3.92
CA SER A 2 -4.95 -17.84 4.56
C SER A 2 -3.97 -17.36 5.62
N LEU A 3 -3.63 -16.07 5.63
CA LEU A 3 -2.83 -15.49 6.69
C LEU A 3 -3.68 -15.40 7.97
N THR A 4 -3.01 -15.36 9.10
CA THR A 4 -3.61 -14.95 10.37
C THR A 4 -3.39 -13.45 10.55
N PRO A 5 -4.18 -12.74 11.38
CA PRO A 5 -3.94 -11.32 11.66
C PRO A 5 -2.48 -11.00 12.05
N PRO A 6 -1.78 -11.82 12.86
CA PRO A 6 -0.34 -11.64 13.13
C PRO A 6 0.55 -11.71 11.90
N THR A 7 0.18 -12.51 10.89
CA THR A 7 0.98 -12.67 9.68
C THR A 7 0.77 -11.50 8.71
N ALA A 8 -0.47 -11.01 8.57
CA ALA A 8 -0.74 -9.78 7.83
C ALA A 8 -0.08 -8.55 8.49
N ALA A 9 -0.09 -8.46 9.82
CA ALA A 9 0.62 -7.42 10.54
C ALA A 9 2.14 -7.48 10.35
N LYS A 10 2.72 -8.69 10.35
CA LYS A 10 4.14 -8.87 10.01
C LYS A 10 4.46 -8.40 8.59
N ALA A 11 3.58 -8.70 7.62
CA ALA A 11 3.74 -8.21 6.26
C ALA A 11 3.69 -6.66 6.21
N CYS A 12 2.81 -6.03 6.97
CA CYS A 12 2.76 -4.57 7.12
C CYS A 12 4.07 -3.99 7.68
N ALA A 13 4.64 -4.61 8.72
CA ALA A 13 5.92 -4.17 9.29
C ALA A 13 7.09 -4.29 8.29
N ILE A 14 7.14 -5.37 7.51
CA ILE A 14 8.14 -5.55 6.44
C ILE A 14 7.96 -4.46 5.38
N LEU A 15 6.72 -4.20 4.98
CA LEU A 15 6.39 -3.21 3.97
C LEU A 15 6.75 -1.78 4.43
N ALA A 16 6.48 -1.45 5.69
CA ALA A 16 6.89 -0.18 6.28
C ALA A 16 8.41 0.00 6.27
N SER A 17 9.15 -1.02 6.74
CA SER A 17 10.61 -1.02 6.75
C SER A 17 11.19 -0.79 5.34
N ARG A 18 10.62 -1.45 4.32
CA ARG A 18 11.01 -1.24 2.92
C ARG A 18 10.74 0.17 2.44
N ALA A 19 9.57 0.72 2.75
CA ALA A 19 9.23 2.08 2.35
C ALA A 19 10.15 3.12 3.00
N TYR A 20 10.45 2.98 4.29
CA TYR A 20 11.42 3.84 4.97
C TYR A 20 12.83 3.72 4.39
N SER A 21 13.25 2.49 4.06
CA SER A 21 14.54 2.25 3.41
C SER A 21 14.61 2.91 2.03
N ALA A 22 13.56 2.79 1.22
CA ALA A 22 13.45 3.44 -0.09
C ALA A 22 13.48 4.97 0.04
N ALA A 23 12.73 5.54 1.00
CA ALA A 23 12.73 6.97 1.28
C ALA A 23 14.12 7.49 1.69
N ALA A 24 14.81 6.75 2.57
CA ALA A 24 16.16 7.08 3.01
C ALA A 24 17.15 7.03 1.83
N THR A 25 17.01 6.04 0.95
CA THR A 25 17.85 5.89 -0.25
C THR A 25 17.67 7.08 -1.19
N ILE A 26 16.42 7.47 -1.49
CA ILE A 26 16.14 8.63 -2.34
C ILE A 26 16.68 9.92 -1.72
N THR A 27 16.53 10.09 -0.40
CA THR A 27 17.02 11.28 0.33
C THR A 27 18.55 11.36 0.31
N ALA A 28 19.23 10.22 0.25
CA ALA A 28 20.70 10.14 0.20
C ALA A 28 21.28 10.34 -1.20
N LEU A 29 20.45 10.44 -2.26
CA LEU A 29 20.94 10.71 -3.61
C LEU A 29 21.62 12.09 -3.66
N PRO A 30 22.67 12.27 -4.49
CA PRO A 30 23.28 13.57 -4.69
C PRO A 30 22.31 14.49 -5.45
N ALA A 31 21.83 15.55 -4.79
CA ALA A 31 20.90 16.54 -5.33
C ALA A 31 19.61 15.93 -5.93
N PRO A 32 18.75 15.29 -5.11
CA PRO A 32 17.49 14.75 -5.60
C PRO A 32 16.61 15.89 -6.12
N SER A 33 15.89 15.64 -7.21
CA SER A 33 14.93 16.62 -7.71
C SER A 33 13.82 16.86 -6.65
N PRO A 34 13.16 18.02 -6.63
CA PRO A 34 12.05 18.27 -5.71
C PRO A 34 10.93 17.23 -5.82
N ALA A 35 10.71 16.69 -7.03
CA ALA A 35 9.74 15.65 -7.29
C ALA A 35 10.13 14.32 -6.61
N LEU A 36 11.41 13.92 -6.69
CA LEU A 36 11.91 12.73 -5.99
C LEU A 36 11.91 12.92 -4.46
N ALA A 37 12.25 14.11 -3.97
CA ALA A 37 12.15 14.42 -2.55
C ALA A 37 10.71 14.29 -2.04
N PHE A 38 9.72 14.71 -2.84
CA PHE A 38 8.31 14.50 -2.53
C PHE A 38 7.93 13.01 -2.48
N VAL A 39 8.44 12.19 -3.41
CA VAL A 39 8.25 10.72 -3.38
C VAL A 39 8.83 10.12 -2.10
N ALA A 40 10.01 10.56 -1.65
CA ALA A 40 10.58 10.11 -0.38
C ALA A 40 9.67 10.43 0.81
N THR A 41 9.08 11.63 0.85
CA THR A 41 8.07 11.97 1.87
C THR A 41 6.83 11.08 1.77
N ARG A 42 6.34 10.79 0.56
CA ARG A 42 5.20 9.88 0.37
C ARG A 42 5.51 8.45 0.81
N LEU A 43 6.72 7.95 0.58
CA LEU A 43 7.17 6.65 1.08
C LEU A 43 7.21 6.61 2.61
N GLN A 44 7.63 7.69 3.27
CA GLN A 44 7.56 7.78 4.74
C GLN A 44 6.11 7.74 5.23
N GLN A 45 5.21 8.52 4.64
CA GLN A 45 3.78 8.50 5.00
C GLN A 45 3.15 7.12 4.78
N PHE A 46 3.45 6.49 3.65
CA PHE A 46 3.03 5.13 3.37
C PHE A 46 3.54 4.15 4.43
N GLY A 47 4.80 4.27 4.85
CA GLY A 47 5.36 3.44 5.92
C GLY A 47 4.59 3.56 7.23
N GLN A 48 4.21 4.79 7.60
CA GLN A 48 3.40 5.06 8.79
C GLN A 48 2.01 4.43 8.69
N HIS A 49 1.36 4.50 7.53
CA HIS A 49 0.05 3.86 7.33
C HIS A 49 0.14 2.33 7.38
N ALA A 50 1.23 1.75 6.86
CA ALA A 50 1.47 0.32 6.96
C ALA A 50 1.66 -0.11 8.43
N GLU A 51 2.47 0.61 9.21
CA GLU A 51 2.61 0.36 10.65
C GLU A 51 1.27 0.46 11.39
N GLN A 52 0.50 1.51 11.13
CA GLN A 52 -0.80 1.70 11.73
C GLN A 52 -1.76 0.53 11.43
N LEU A 53 -1.83 0.08 10.17
CA LEU A 53 -2.63 -1.10 9.82
C LEU A 53 -2.13 -2.35 10.56
N GLY A 54 -0.81 -2.57 10.61
CA GLY A 54 -0.22 -3.69 11.32
C GLY A 54 -0.59 -3.72 12.80
N ASP A 55 -0.51 -2.56 13.47
CA ASP A 55 -0.89 -2.41 14.87
C ASP A 55 -2.39 -2.65 15.07
N CYS A 56 -3.25 -2.14 14.19
CA CYS A 56 -4.68 -2.37 14.25
C CYS A 56 -5.03 -3.87 14.08
N LEU A 57 -4.37 -4.58 13.15
CA LEU A 57 -4.58 -6.01 12.93
C LEU A 57 -4.09 -6.87 14.10
N LEU A 58 -3.02 -6.48 14.79
CA LEU A 58 -2.54 -7.16 15.98
C LEU A 58 -3.46 -6.91 17.18
N ASN A 59 -3.79 -5.65 17.44
CA ASN A 59 -4.53 -5.25 18.63
C ASN A 59 -6.01 -5.65 18.55
N ASN A 60 -6.56 -5.77 17.35
CA ASN A 60 -7.97 -6.16 17.12
C ASN A 60 -8.10 -7.55 16.49
N ALA A 61 -7.09 -8.41 16.57
CA ALA A 61 -7.04 -9.69 15.85
C ALA A 61 -8.30 -10.56 15.99
N ALA A 62 -8.95 -10.55 17.16
CA ALA A 62 -10.18 -11.32 17.42
C ALA A 62 -11.44 -10.73 16.76
N ALA A 63 -11.42 -9.44 16.41
CA ALA A 63 -12.53 -8.72 15.81
C ALA A 63 -12.39 -8.54 14.28
N VAL A 64 -11.20 -8.78 13.72
CA VAL A 64 -10.97 -8.71 12.27
C VAL A 64 -11.71 -9.85 11.56
N SER A 65 -12.58 -9.51 10.63
CA SER A 65 -13.31 -10.48 9.82
C SER A 65 -12.36 -11.22 8.87
N PRO A 66 -12.64 -12.51 8.56
CA PRO A 66 -11.86 -13.25 7.57
C PRO A 66 -11.86 -12.57 6.19
N ALA A 67 -12.96 -11.91 5.82
CA ALA A 67 -13.08 -11.20 4.54
C ALA A 67 -12.16 -9.97 4.47
N LEU A 68 -12.09 -9.18 5.55
CA LEU A 68 -11.17 -8.05 5.63
C LEU A 68 -9.72 -8.52 5.55
N LEU A 69 -9.41 -9.56 6.31
CA LEU A 69 -8.07 -10.12 6.31
C LEU A 69 -7.68 -10.60 4.90
N ALA A 70 -8.55 -11.35 4.22
CA ALA A 70 -8.31 -11.81 2.84
C ALA A 70 -8.12 -10.65 1.84
N ALA A 71 -8.90 -9.57 1.95
CA ALA A 71 -8.73 -8.40 1.09
C ALA A 71 -7.38 -7.71 1.31
N VAL A 72 -6.96 -7.57 2.57
CA VAL A 72 -5.63 -7.03 2.93
C VAL A 72 -4.51 -7.95 2.44
N GLU A 73 -4.65 -9.25 2.63
CA GLU A 73 -3.70 -10.26 2.15
C GLU A 73 -3.46 -10.18 0.64
N GLN A 74 -4.52 -9.92 -0.12
CA GLN A 74 -4.43 -9.80 -1.57
C GLN A 74 -3.74 -8.50 -1.99
N ALA A 75 -3.97 -7.40 -1.27
CA ALA A 75 -3.45 -6.08 -1.64
C ALA A 75 -2.02 -5.79 -1.16
N LEU A 76 -1.58 -6.37 -0.03
CA LEU A 76 -0.23 -6.14 0.50
C LEU A 76 0.91 -6.51 -0.48
N PRO A 77 0.86 -7.66 -1.20
CA PRO A 77 1.88 -7.99 -2.18
C PRO A 77 1.96 -7.00 -3.35
N GLU A 78 0.84 -6.42 -3.75
CA GLU A 78 0.79 -5.39 -4.81
C GLU A 78 1.50 -4.11 -4.34
N CYS A 79 1.21 -3.67 -3.11
CA CYS A 79 1.89 -2.52 -2.52
C CYS A 79 3.40 -2.79 -2.31
N ASP A 80 3.78 -3.99 -1.90
CA ASP A 80 5.20 -4.37 -1.76
C ASP A 80 5.94 -4.36 -3.10
N SER A 81 5.33 -4.93 -4.14
CA SER A 81 5.88 -4.94 -5.49
C SER A 81 6.03 -3.51 -6.04
N ALA A 82 5.03 -2.66 -5.81
CA ALA A 82 5.06 -1.26 -6.21
C ALA A 82 6.18 -0.48 -5.48
N VAL A 83 6.31 -0.63 -4.17
CA VAL A 83 7.40 0.01 -3.39
C VAL A 83 8.76 -0.46 -3.87
N GLY A 84 8.93 -1.75 -4.14
CA GLY A 84 10.16 -2.29 -4.73
C GLY A 84 10.48 -1.65 -6.09
N ALA A 85 9.49 -1.55 -6.97
CA ALA A 85 9.65 -0.91 -8.27
C ALA A 85 9.98 0.58 -8.16
N ILE A 86 9.32 1.32 -7.27
CA ILE A 86 9.64 2.74 -6.99
C ILE A 86 11.08 2.86 -6.52
N SER A 87 11.51 2.03 -5.55
CA SER A 87 12.85 2.10 -4.99
C SER A 87 13.93 1.92 -6.06
N VAL A 88 13.78 0.94 -6.95
CA VAL A 88 14.73 0.70 -8.04
C VAL A 88 14.70 1.85 -9.04
N ARG A 89 13.50 2.18 -9.55
CA ARG A 89 13.36 3.15 -10.63
C ARG A 89 13.73 4.57 -10.20
N ALA A 90 13.37 4.99 -8.99
CA ALA A 90 13.74 6.29 -8.45
C ALA A 90 15.26 6.46 -8.29
N VAL A 91 15.98 5.40 -7.89
CA VAL A 91 17.45 5.41 -7.80
C VAL A 91 18.09 5.46 -9.18
N ASP A 92 17.56 4.70 -10.12
CA ASP A 92 18.03 4.69 -11.52
C ASP A 92 17.65 5.97 -12.29
N GLY A 93 16.87 6.88 -11.66
CA GLY A 93 16.33 8.06 -12.31
C GLY A 93 15.34 7.74 -13.44
N THR A 94 14.75 6.55 -13.42
CA THR A 94 13.77 6.06 -14.39
C THR A 94 12.35 6.10 -13.80
N GLY A 95 11.34 6.08 -14.66
CA GLY A 95 9.94 6.04 -14.25
C GLY A 95 9.29 7.40 -14.04
N ASP A 96 7.97 7.37 -13.96
CA ASP A 96 7.15 8.57 -13.81
C ASP A 96 6.85 8.84 -12.33
N VAL A 97 7.27 10.01 -11.85
CA VAL A 97 7.05 10.43 -10.46
C VAL A 97 5.56 10.59 -10.15
N SER A 98 4.70 10.97 -11.11
CA SER A 98 3.26 10.96 -10.87
C SER A 98 2.76 9.54 -10.60
N ALA A 99 3.14 8.57 -11.44
CA ALA A 99 2.78 7.17 -11.23
C ALA A 99 3.26 6.62 -9.87
N PHE A 100 4.45 7.02 -9.41
CA PHE A 100 4.93 6.66 -8.05
C PHE A 100 4.02 7.24 -6.97
N SER A 101 3.66 8.51 -7.08
CA SER A 101 2.80 9.18 -6.11
C SER A 101 1.39 8.56 -6.09
N ASP A 102 0.85 8.22 -7.25
CA ASP A 102 -0.50 7.68 -7.39
C ASP A 102 -0.63 6.30 -6.73
N VAL A 103 0.34 5.41 -6.93
CA VAL A 103 0.31 4.09 -6.27
C VAL A 103 0.49 4.20 -4.76
N LEU A 104 1.37 5.09 -4.28
CA LEU A 104 1.58 5.30 -2.84
C LEU A 104 0.32 5.87 -2.18
N ALA A 105 -0.39 6.75 -2.88
CA ALA A 105 -1.66 7.30 -2.43
C ALA A 105 -2.76 6.22 -2.40
N ALA A 106 -2.88 5.39 -3.45
CA ALA A 106 -3.86 4.31 -3.50
C ALA A 106 -3.65 3.30 -2.36
N CYS A 107 -2.41 2.81 -2.20
CA CYS A 107 -2.10 1.89 -1.11
C CYS A 107 -2.30 2.52 0.27
N SER A 108 -1.89 3.78 0.47
CA SER A 108 -2.11 4.49 1.74
C SER A 108 -3.60 4.58 2.08
N ARG A 109 -4.46 4.94 1.11
CA ARG A 109 -5.90 5.04 1.34
C ARG A 109 -6.51 3.68 1.69
N MET A 110 -6.10 2.62 1.00
CA MET A 110 -6.52 1.26 1.32
C MET A 110 -6.10 0.86 2.75
N MET A 111 -4.85 1.16 3.16
CA MET A 111 -4.37 0.86 4.51
C MET A 111 -5.12 1.64 5.59
N ILE A 112 -5.36 2.94 5.37
CA ILE A 112 -6.14 3.79 6.29
C ILE A 112 -7.55 3.22 6.43
N PHE A 113 -8.20 2.89 5.32
CA PHE A 113 -9.53 2.31 5.32
C PHE A 113 -9.56 0.99 6.09
N ALA A 114 -8.66 0.05 5.77
CA ALA A 114 -8.55 -1.24 6.44
C ALA A 114 -8.30 -1.07 7.96
N ALA A 115 -7.44 -0.13 8.35
CA ALA A 115 -7.18 0.19 9.74
C ALA A 115 -8.44 0.72 10.44
N GLN A 116 -9.16 1.66 9.81
CA GLN A 116 -10.42 2.20 10.34
C GLN A 116 -11.45 1.09 10.54
N ILE A 117 -11.77 0.30 9.52
CA ILE A 117 -12.82 -0.72 9.64
C ILE A 117 -12.45 -1.82 10.64
N SER A 118 -11.15 -2.14 10.80
CA SER A 118 -10.70 -3.07 11.85
C SER A 118 -10.89 -2.57 13.28
N THR A 119 -11.17 -1.26 13.45
CA THR A 119 -11.40 -0.61 14.75
C THR A 119 -12.86 -0.22 15.02
N VAL A 120 -13.71 -0.15 13.99
CA VAL A 120 -15.05 0.47 14.10
C VAL A 120 -16.18 -0.54 14.32
N GLY A 121 -16.00 -1.83 14.00
CA GLY A 121 -17.10 -2.80 14.08
C GLY A 121 -16.71 -4.25 14.29
N LEU A 122 -17.72 -5.09 14.56
CA LEU A 122 -17.63 -6.55 14.55
C LEU A 122 -17.67 -7.07 13.10
N GLY A 123 -17.39 -8.36 12.91
CA GLY A 123 -17.13 -8.93 11.57
C GLY A 123 -18.18 -8.62 10.49
N GLU A 124 -19.48 -8.63 10.80
CA GLU A 124 -20.56 -8.33 9.84
C GLU A 124 -20.54 -6.87 9.35
N GLU A 125 -20.17 -5.92 10.21
CA GLU A 125 -20.07 -4.51 9.84
C GLU A 125 -18.86 -4.27 8.93
N GLN A 126 -17.73 -4.93 9.23
CA GLN A 126 -16.54 -4.90 8.37
C GLN A 126 -16.82 -5.47 6.98
N GLU A 127 -17.56 -6.58 6.91
CA GLU A 127 -18.01 -7.16 5.65
C GLU A 127 -18.92 -6.19 4.88
N THR A 128 -19.85 -5.51 5.56
CA THR A 128 -20.71 -4.51 4.95
C THR A 128 -19.88 -3.37 4.33
N TRP A 129 -18.89 -2.84 5.06
CA TRP A 129 -17.98 -1.82 4.55
C TRP A 129 -17.15 -2.29 3.35
N LEU A 130 -16.73 -3.55 3.31
CA LEU A 130 -16.04 -4.13 2.16
C LEU A 130 -16.95 -4.29 0.94
N GLN A 131 -18.25 -4.49 1.15
CA GLN A 131 -19.23 -4.58 0.06
C GLN A 131 -19.72 -3.21 -0.43
N HIS A 132 -19.47 -2.14 0.32
CA HIS A 132 -19.69 -0.78 -0.18
C HIS A 132 -18.82 -0.52 -1.41
N GLU A 133 -19.37 0.24 -2.35
CA GLU A 133 -18.68 0.57 -3.60
C GLU A 133 -17.32 1.24 -3.34
N GLU A 134 -17.28 2.19 -2.41
CA GLU A 134 -16.04 2.89 -2.01
C GLU A 134 -14.99 1.92 -1.47
N GLY A 135 -15.39 0.97 -0.61
CA GLY A 135 -14.50 -0.06 -0.08
C GLY A 135 -13.91 -0.93 -1.18
N ARG A 136 -14.75 -1.45 -2.08
CA ARG A 136 -14.29 -2.24 -3.24
C ARG A 136 -13.36 -1.45 -4.16
N GLN A 137 -13.67 -0.18 -4.40
CA GLN A 137 -12.86 0.69 -5.26
C GLN A 137 -11.45 0.91 -4.68
N LEU A 138 -11.29 1.00 -3.36
CA LEU A 138 -9.97 1.17 -2.75
C LEU A 138 -9.04 -0.01 -3.04
N PHE A 139 -9.53 -1.24 -2.87
CA PHE A 139 -8.74 -2.44 -3.14
C PHE A 139 -8.49 -2.65 -4.66
N SER A 140 -9.49 -2.40 -5.51
CA SER A 140 -9.31 -2.52 -6.97
C SER A 140 -8.41 -1.44 -7.55
N THR A 141 -8.42 -0.23 -6.98
CA THR A 141 -7.52 0.86 -7.40
C THR A 141 -6.08 0.47 -7.16
N VAL A 142 -5.74 -0.13 -6.01
CA VAL A 142 -4.38 -0.62 -5.72
C VAL A 142 -3.90 -1.58 -6.80
N GLU A 143 -4.71 -2.58 -7.16
CA GLU A 143 -4.36 -3.52 -8.22
C GLU A 143 -4.15 -2.81 -9.57
N GLY A 144 -5.05 -1.89 -9.94
CA GLY A 144 -4.99 -1.16 -11.20
C GLY A 144 -3.74 -0.30 -11.34
N VAL A 145 -3.45 0.53 -10.34
CA VAL A 145 -2.30 1.45 -10.38
C VAL A 145 -0.96 0.71 -10.20
N SER A 146 -0.92 -0.37 -9.41
CA SER A 146 0.26 -1.22 -9.29
C SER A 146 0.58 -1.90 -10.62
N LYS A 147 -0.41 -2.46 -11.32
CA LYS A 147 -0.21 -3.03 -12.66
C LYS A 147 0.27 -2.02 -13.67
N GLN A 148 -0.29 -0.81 -13.69
CA GLN A 148 0.17 0.27 -14.57
C GLN A 148 1.62 0.63 -14.29
N LEU A 149 2.00 0.76 -13.01
CA LEU A 149 3.38 1.02 -12.63
C LEU A 149 4.30 -0.12 -13.05
N LEU A 150 3.93 -1.37 -12.79
CA LEU A 150 4.77 -2.54 -13.06
C LEU A 150 4.86 -2.90 -14.54
N SER A 151 3.94 -2.41 -15.36
CA SER A 151 3.97 -2.63 -16.81
C SER A 151 5.22 -1.99 -17.43
N PRO A 152 5.96 -2.70 -18.30
CA PRO A 152 7.05 -2.13 -19.07
C PRO A 152 6.46 -1.19 -20.14
N SER A 153 6.32 0.09 -19.80
CA SER A 153 5.94 1.23 -20.65
C SER A 153 5.20 0.94 -21.97
N GLY A 154 3.89 1.21 -22.02
CA GLY A 154 3.28 1.81 -23.21
C GLY A 154 2.32 1.00 -24.08
N VAL A 155 1.43 0.17 -23.52
CA VAL A 155 0.19 -0.16 -24.25
C VAL A 155 -0.95 0.65 -23.65
N SER A 156 -1.21 1.81 -24.23
CA SER A 156 -2.56 2.36 -24.24
C SER A 156 -3.42 1.31 -24.93
N VAL A 157 -4.33 0.67 -24.19
CA VAL A 157 -5.40 -0.09 -24.81
C VAL A 157 -6.41 0.96 -25.26
N PRO A 158 -6.56 1.22 -26.58
CA PRO A 158 -7.65 2.06 -27.04
C PRO A 158 -8.97 1.31 -26.79
N ASN A 159 -9.98 2.07 -26.36
CA ASN A 159 -11.39 1.65 -26.32
C ASN A 159 -11.85 1.08 -27.66
#